data_AF-S3Z2L9-F1
#
_entry.id   AF-S3Z2L9-F1
#
_cell.length_a   1.000
_cell.length_b   1.000
_cell.length_c   1.000
_cell.angle_alpha   90.00
_cell.angle_beta   90.00
_cell.angle_gamma   90.00
#
_symmetry.space_group_name_H-M   'P 1'
#
loop_
_entity.id
_entity.type
_entity.pdbx_description
1 polymer ?
#
loop_
_entity_poly.entity_id
_entity_poly.type
_entity_poly.pdbx_seq_one_letter_code
_entity_poly.pdbx_strand_id
1 'polypeptide(L)'
;MTYTYKTKGTCSTNIELEVEDGIVRNIAFWGGCNGNLQGLSRLVAGMPVKEVISRLEGIRCGGRPTSCPDQLCKALHEMGY
;
A
#
# COMPACT_ATOMS: atom_id res chain seq x y z
N MET A 1 -7.03 2.55 -14.19
CA MET A 1 -6.83 1.10 -14.37
C MET A 1 -6.39 0.53 -13.03
N THR A 2 -7.02 -0.54 -12.57
CA THR A 2 -6.74 -1.14 -11.26
C THR A 2 -5.60 -2.15 -11.39
N TYR A 3 -4.54 -1.98 -10.59
CA TYR A 3 -3.43 -2.91 -10.48
C TYR A 3 -3.61 -3.77 -9.23
N THR A 4 -3.47 -5.10 -9.35
CA THR A 4 -3.57 -6.02 -8.22
C THR A 4 -2.19 -6.57 -7.86
N TYR A 5 -1.72 -6.23 -6.66
CA TYR A 5 -0.48 -6.71 -6.08
C TYR A 5 -0.75 -7.86 -5.11
N LYS A 6 0.04 -8.94 -5.17
CA LYS A 6 0.01 -10.01 -4.16
C LYS A 6 1.08 -9.75 -3.11
N THR A 7 0.66 -9.46 -1.89
CA THR A 7 1.55 -9.13 -0.79
C THR A 7 2.31 -10.36 -0.29
N LYS A 8 3.44 -10.12 0.37
CA LYS A 8 4.30 -11.14 0.94
C LYS A 8 4.64 -10.80 2.39
N GLY A 9 4.60 -11.79 3.27
CA GLY A 9 4.98 -11.61 4.68
C GLY A 9 4.00 -10.79 5.53
N THR A 10 2.79 -10.51 5.04
CA THR A 10 1.75 -9.75 5.76
C THR A 10 0.49 -10.57 6.01
N CYS A 11 -0.45 -10.05 6.82
CA CYS A 11 -1.76 -10.67 7.00
C CYS A 11 -2.72 -10.37 5.85
N SER A 12 -2.62 -9.17 5.25
CA SER A 12 -3.26 -8.91 3.96
C SER A 12 -2.61 -9.78 2.90
N THR A 13 -3.40 -10.28 1.95
CA THR A 13 -2.97 -11.16 0.86
C THR A 13 -2.81 -10.42 -0.46
N ASN A 14 -3.59 -9.36 -0.67
CA ASN A 14 -3.62 -8.61 -1.92
C ASN A 14 -3.88 -7.12 -1.66
N ILE A 15 -3.36 -6.27 -2.54
CA ILE A 15 -3.68 -4.84 -2.63
C ILE A 15 -4.21 -4.58 -4.03
N GLU A 16 -5.36 -3.93 -4.13
CA GLU A 16 -5.82 -3.30 -5.36
C GLU A 16 -5.52 -1.82 -5.28
N LEU A 17 -4.93 -1.25 -6.33
CA LEU A 17 -4.46 0.11 -6.31
C LEU A 17 -4.64 0.80 -7.66
N GLU A 18 -5.01 2.07 -7.59
CA GLU A 18 -5.21 2.95 -8.72
C GLU A 18 -4.37 4.20 -8.53
N VAL A 19 -3.51 4.48 -9.51
CA VAL A 19 -2.67 5.67 -9.56
C VAL A 19 -2.90 6.36 -10.89
N GLU A 20 -3.06 7.68 -10.86
CA GLU A 20 -3.26 8.53 -12.03
C GLU A 20 -2.37 9.76 -11.87
N ASP A 21 -1.57 10.08 -12.90
CA ASP A 21 -0.64 11.20 -12.91
C ASP A 21 0.29 11.27 -11.68
N GLY A 22 0.72 10.10 -11.18
CA GLY A 22 1.57 9.99 -9.99
C GLY A 22 0.86 10.30 -8.67
N ILE A 23 -0.47 10.36 -8.67
CA ILE A 23 -1.33 10.56 -7.50
C ILE A 23 -2.09 9.26 -7.21
N VAL A 24 -2.06 8.83 -5.94
CA VAL A 24 -2.86 7.70 -5.48
C VAL A 24 -4.34 8.07 -5.51
N ARG A 25 -5.16 7.33 -6.26
CA ARG A 25 -6.61 7.54 -6.34
C ARG A 25 -7.37 6.66 -5.38
N ASN A 26 -7.10 5.35 -5.41
CA ASN A 26 -7.80 4.37 -4.60
C ASN A 26 -6.88 3.22 -4.20
N ILE A 27 -7.12 2.67 -3.01
CA ILE A 27 -6.42 1.49 -2.49
C ILE A 27 -7.41 0.62 -1.71
N ALA A 28 -7.47 -0.67 -2.04
CA ALA A 28 -8.18 -1.66 -1.25
C ALA A 28 -7.23 -2.79 -0.83
N PHE A 29 -7.32 -3.20 0.43
CA PHE A 29 -6.58 -4.33 0.96
C PHE A 29 -7.52 -5.51 1.20
N TRP A 30 -7.06 -6.71 0.84
CA TRP A 30 -7.78 -7.95 1.12
C TRP A 30 -7.13 -8.66 2.31
N GLY A 31 -7.90 -8.90 3.37
CA GLY A 31 -7.42 -9.52 4.61
C GLY A 31 -6.54 -8.60 5.48
N GLY A 32 -6.35 -8.97 6.74
CA GLY A 32 -5.59 -8.19 7.72
C GLY A 32 -6.47 -7.32 8.63
N CYS A 33 -5.87 -6.30 9.25
CA CYS A 33 -6.58 -5.43 10.21
C CYS A 33 -7.52 -4.48 9.48
N ASN A 34 -8.80 -4.86 9.39
CA ASN A 34 -9.79 -4.17 8.55
C ASN A 34 -9.88 -2.65 8.81
N GLY A 35 -9.98 -2.22 10.08
CA GLY A 35 -10.07 -0.79 10.42
C GLY A 35 -8.81 0.00 10.07
N ASN A 36 -7.62 -0.50 10.44
CA ASN A 36 -6.36 0.18 10.16
C ASN A 36 -6.06 0.24 8.66
N LEU A 37 -6.36 -0.81 7.90
CA LEU A 37 -6.12 -0.83 6.45
C LEU A 37 -7.05 0.12 5.70
N GLN A 38 -8.33 0.21 6.10
CA GLN A 38 -9.22 1.25 5.58
C GLN A 38 -8.71 2.66 5.92
N GLY A 39 -8.24 2.86 7.15
CA GLY A 39 -7.65 4.13 7.58
C GLY A 39 -6.44 4.50 6.72
N LEU A 40 -5.51 3.55 6.52
CA LEU A 40 -4.34 3.72 5.65
C LEU A 40 -4.76 4.13 4.23
N SER A 41 -5.68 3.39 3.60
CA SER A 41 -6.16 3.70 2.25
C SER A 41 -6.71 5.12 2.14
N ARG A 42 -7.51 5.56 3.12
CA ARG A 42 -8.10 6.91 3.13
C ARG A 42 -7.07 8.00 3.38
N LEU A 43 -6.08 7.75 4.24
CA LEU A 43 -5.05 8.72 4.57
C LEU A 43 -4.14 9.02 3.38
N VAL A 44 -3.88 8.04 2.52
CA VAL A 44 -2.96 8.20 1.38
C VAL A 44 -3.66 8.54 0.06
N ALA A 45 -4.98 8.40 -0.01
CA ALA A 45 -5.75 8.82 -1.18
C ALA A 45 -5.56 10.32 -1.44
N GLY A 46 -5.25 10.68 -2.69
CA GLY A 46 -4.93 12.04 -3.11
C GLY A 46 -3.47 12.45 -2.89
N MET A 47 -2.63 11.62 -2.26
CA MET A 47 -1.21 11.94 -2.07
C MET A 47 -0.38 11.60 -3.31
N PRO A 48 0.70 12.37 -3.58
CA PRO A 48 1.72 11.97 -4.54
C PRO A 48 2.38 10.66 -4.13
N VAL A 49 2.61 9.75 -5.09
CA VAL A 49 3.21 8.43 -4.82
C VAL A 49 4.54 8.52 -4.08
N LYS A 50 5.41 9.47 -4.48
CA LYS A 50 6.70 9.74 -3.81
C LYS A 50 6.54 10.03 -2.30
N GLU A 51 5.46 10.71 -1.93
CA GLU A 51 5.18 11.07 -0.55
C GLU A 51 4.66 9.87 0.24
N VAL A 52 3.83 9.04 -0.38
CA VAL A 52 3.39 7.75 0.19
C VAL A 52 4.59 6.85 0.46
N ILE A 53 5.50 6.68 -0.51
CA ILE A 53 6.71 5.86 -0.37
C ILE A 53 7.58 6.39 0.76
N SER A 54 7.95 7.68 0.74
CA SER A 54 8.82 8.26 1.78
C SER A 54 8.26 8.17 3.21
N ARG A 55 6.92 8.19 3.37
CA ARG A 55 6.28 8.08 4.69
C ARG A 55 6.15 6.66 5.21
N LEU A 56 6.06 5.67 4.32
CA LEU A 56 5.59 4.33 4.67
C LEU A 56 6.60 3.21 4.42
N GLU A 57 7.60 3.45 3.57
CA GLU A 57 8.58 2.44 3.19
C GLU A 57 9.40 1.99 4.40
N GLY A 58 9.59 0.68 4.52
CA GLY A 58 10.36 0.07 5.60
C GLY A 58 9.60 -0.09 6.92
N ILE A 59 8.34 0.35 7.05
CA ILE A 59 7.55 0.09 8.26
C ILE A 59 7.42 -1.43 8.46
N ARG A 60 7.72 -1.90 9.67
CA ARG A 60 7.65 -3.32 10.05
C ARG A 60 6.44 -3.62 10.93
N CYS A 61 5.89 -4.83 10.81
CA CYS A 61 4.78 -5.29 11.64
C CYS A 61 5.27 -6.35 12.64
N GLY A 62 5.49 -5.93 13.90
CA GLY A 62 6.05 -6.80 14.94
C GLY A 62 7.41 -7.37 14.52
N GLY A 63 7.61 -8.68 14.68
CA GLY A 63 8.85 -9.37 14.28
C GLY A 63 9.03 -9.55 12.77
N ARG A 64 8.02 -9.23 11.94
CA ARG A 64 8.08 -9.45 10.49
C ARG A 64 9.03 -8.45 9.82
N PRO A 65 9.70 -8.81 8.72
CA PRO A 65 10.61 -7.90 8.00
C PRO A 65 9.88 -6.84 7.16
N THR A 66 8.54 -6.81 7.19
CA THR A 66 7.68 -5.94 6.36
C THR A 66 6.33 -5.72 7.06
N SER A 67 5.46 -4.91 6.45
CA SER A 67 4.10 -4.60 6.90
C SER A 67 3.21 -4.25 5.71
N CYS A 68 1.89 -4.11 5.91
CA CYS A 68 0.98 -3.69 4.84
C CYS A 68 1.34 -2.32 4.21
N PRO A 69 1.68 -1.26 4.97
CA PRO A 69 2.16 -0.01 4.37
C PRO A 69 3.48 -0.17 3.60
N ASP A 70 4.42 -0.99 4.07
CA ASP A 70 5.66 -1.28 3.33
C ASP A 70 5.39 -2.11 2.04
N GLN A 71 4.44 -3.05 2.07
CA GLN A 71 4.01 -3.78 0.88
C GLN A 71 3.30 -2.87 -0.14
N LEU A 72 2.60 -1.82 0.30
CA LEU A 72 2.05 -0.81 -0.58
C LEU A 72 3.17 -0.07 -1.34
N CYS A 73 4.27 0.30 -0.65
CA CYS A 73 5.42 0.92 -1.31
C CYS A 73 6.03 -0.01 -2.38
N LYS A 74 6.18 -1.30 -2.07
CA LYS A 74 6.65 -2.31 -3.03
C LYS A 74 5.74 -2.43 -4.25
N ALA A 75 4.42 -2.39 -4.05
CA ALA A 75 3.46 -2.41 -5.16
C ALA A 75 3.62 -1.17 -6.06
N LEU A 76 3.83 0.02 -5.46
CA LEU A 76 4.04 1.26 -6.21
C LEU A 76 5.36 1.23 -7.01
N HIS A 77 6.44 0.70 -6.43
CA HIS A 77 7.70 0.45 -7.15
C HIS A 77 7.51 -0.52 -8.33
N GLU A 78 6.73 -1.60 -8.15
CA GLU A 78 6.44 -2.56 -9.24
C GLU A 78 5.62 -1.95 -10.39
N MET A 79 4.88 -0.86 -10.14
CA MET A 79 4.23 -0.07 -11.19
C MET A 79 5.16 0.95 -11.87
N GLY A 80 6.40 1.10 -11.39
CA GLY A 80 7.38 2.03 -11.93
C GLY A 80 7.40 3.43 -11.30
N TYR A 81 6.91 3.57 -10.05
CA TYR A 81 7.00 4.82 -9.28
C TYR A 81 8.13 4.83 -8.26
#